data_AF-A0A0D0KG49-F1
#
_entry.id   AF-A0A0D0KG49-F1
#
_cell.length_a   1.000
_cell.length_b   1.000
_cell.length_c   1.000
_cell.angle_alpha   90.00
_cell.angle_beta   90.00
_cell.angle_gamma   90.00
#
_symmetry.space_group_name_H-M   'P 1'
#
loop_
_entity.id
_entity.type
_entity.pdbx_description
1 polymer ?
#
loop_
_entity_poly.entity_id
_entity_poly.type
_entity_poly.pdbx_seq_one_letter_code
_entity_poly.pdbx_strand_id
1 'polypeptide(L)' 'MQITRGAATEEELAALIAVVSDAYAQEASEAVADEPRVSAWARTQRPLRRPLRRDIPWGRFAG' A
#
# COMPACT_ATOMS: atom_id res chain seq x y z
N MET A 1 -15.65 -10.08 31.19
CA MET A 1 -14.34 -10.76 31.27
C MET A 1 -13.76 -10.45 32.65
N GLN A 2 -13.33 -11.46 33.40
CA GLN A 2 -12.86 -11.32 34.78
C GLN A 2 -11.36 -11.60 34.82
N ILE A 3 -10.57 -10.61 35.21
CA ILE A 3 -9.12 -10.76 35.43
C ILE A 3 -8.90 -10.90 36.94
N THR A 4 -8.37 -12.03 37.37
CA THR A 4 -8.04 -12.29 38.77
C THR A 4 -6.59 -11.92 39.05
N ARG A 5 -6.33 -11.36 40.24
CA ARG A 5 -4.96 -11.12 40.73
C ARG A 5 -4.33 -12.46 41.15
N GLY A 6 -3.09 -12.70 40.75
CA GLY A 6 -2.31 -13.91 41.08
C GLY A 6 -0.94 -13.91 40.39
N ALA A 7 -0.15 -14.96 40.60
CA ALA A 7 1.06 -15.23 39.84
C ALA A 7 0.80 -16.45 38.94
N ALA A 8 1.00 -16.29 37.62
CA ALA A 8 0.90 -17.39 36.67
C ALA A 8 2.11 -18.33 36.84
N THR A 9 1.93 -19.62 36.57
CA THR A 9 3.09 -20.52 36.48
C THR A 9 3.88 -20.22 35.21
N GLU A 10 5.13 -20.70 35.14
CA GLU A 10 5.97 -20.57 33.94
C GLU A 10 5.32 -21.24 32.73
N GLU A 11 4.67 -22.39 32.92
CA GLU A 11 3.96 -23.11 31.87
C GLU A 11 2.76 -22.32 31.34
N GLU A 12 1.98 -21.70 32.23
CA GLU A 12 0.84 -20.86 31.86
C GLU A 12 1.30 -19.60 31.11
N LEU A 13 2.41 -19.00 31.54
CA LEU A 13 3.00 -17.85 30.88
C LEU A 13 3.50 -18.22 29.47
N ALA A 14 4.19 -19.36 29.34
CA ALA A 14 4.65 -19.87 28.06
C ALA A 14 3.49 -20.17 27.11
N ALA A 15 2.42 -20.80 27.60
CA ALA A 15 1.22 -21.08 26.82
C ALA A 15 0.55 -19.79 26.33
N LEU A 16 0.44 -18.78 27.20
CA LEU A 16 -0.12 -17.49 26.84
C LEU A 16 0.74 -16.78 25.77
N ILE A 17 2.06 -16.74 25.96
CA ILE A 17 2.98 -16.12 24.99
C ILE A 17 2.89 -16.82 23.64
N ALA A 18 2.84 -18.16 23.62
CA ALA A 18 2.73 -18.92 22.37
C ALA A 18 1.47 -18.55 21.60
N VAL A 19 0.31 -18.53 22.26
CA VAL A 19 -0.98 -18.19 21.62
C VAL A 19 -1.00 -16.75 21.13
N VAL A 20 -0.54 -15.80 21.95
CA VAL A 20 -0.51 -14.38 21.57
C VAL A 20 0.46 -14.16 20.41
N SER A 21 1.64 -14.80 20.43
CA SER A 21 2.63 -14.66 19.37
C SER A 21 2.13 -15.24 18.05
N ASP A 22 1.45 -16.39 18.08
CA ASP A 22 0.84 -17.00 16.89
C ASP A 22 -0.26 -16.10 16.29
N ALA A 23 -1.15 -15.56 17.14
CA ALA A 23 -2.17 -14.62 16.70
C ALA A 23 -1.57 -13.35 16.06
N TYR A 24 -0.54 -12.77 16.67
CA TYR A 24 0.17 -11.62 16.10
C TYR A 24 0.90 -11.96 14.80
N ALA A 25 1.51 -13.14 14.68
CA ALA A 25 2.17 -13.57 13.46
C ALA A 25 1.18 -13.71 12.31
N GLN A 26 0.01 -14.30 12.59
CA GLN A 26 -1.08 -14.42 11.63
C GLN A 26 -1.58 -13.04 11.20
N GLU A 27 -1.89 -12.15 12.15
CA GLU A 27 -2.34 -10.79 11.86
C GLU A 27 -1.30 -10.02 11.02
N ALA A 28 -0.03 -10.10 11.37
CA ALA A 28 1.05 -9.46 10.61
C ALA A 28 1.18 -10.03 9.18
N SER A 29 0.93 -11.32 8.99
CA SER A 29 0.93 -11.94 7.67
C SER A 29 -0.24 -11.50 6.79
N GLU A 30 -1.38 -11.17 7.40
CA GLU A 30 -2.59 -10.72 6.71
C GLU A 30 -2.58 -9.20 6.49
N ALA A 31 -1.86 -8.45 7.31
CA ALA A 31 -1.68 -7.00 7.23
C ALA A 31 -0.72 -6.58 6.09
N VAL A 32 -0.82 -7.21 4.92
CA VAL A 32 -0.05 -6.84 3.72
C VAL A 32 -0.90 -5.90 2.88
N ALA A 33 -0.49 -4.63 2.84
CA ALA A 33 -1.06 -3.67 1.89
C ALA A 33 -0.63 -4.03 0.46
N ASP A 34 -1.57 -3.97 -0.49
CA ASP A 34 -1.24 -4.13 -1.90
C ASP A 34 -0.23 -3.08 -2.34
N GLU A 35 0.91 -3.53 -2.88
CA GLU A 35 1.88 -2.61 -3.45
C GLU A 35 1.29 -1.99 -4.73
N PRO A 36 1.26 -0.64 -4.84
CA PRO A 36 0.67 0.00 -6.00
C PRO A 36 1.43 -0.36 -7.27
N ARG A 37 0.82 -1.21 -8.11
CA ARG A 37 1.38 -1.59 -9.41
C ARG A 37 1.17 -0.47 -10.42
N VAL A 38 2.22 0.31 -10.67
CA VAL A 38 2.23 1.31 -11.75
C VAL A 38 2.72 0.69 -13.05
N SER A 39 1.95 0.85 -14.13
CA SER A 39 2.38 0.38 -15.45
C SER A 39 3.57 1.19 -15.96
N ALA A 40 4.37 0.59 -16.85
CA ALA A 40 5.45 1.32 -17.53
C ALA A 40 4.93 2.57 -18.25
N TRP A 41 3.71 2.50 -18.82
CA TRP A 41 3.03 3.65 -19.41
C TRP A 41 2.71 4.73 -18.37
N ALA A 42 2.08 4.39 -17.24
CA ALA A 42 1.75 5.35 -16.18
C ALA A 42 3.00 6.09 -15.65
N ARG A 43 4.14 5.38 -15.54
CA ARG A 43 5.42 5.96 -15.12
C ARG A 43 6.05 6.89 -16.16
N THR A 44 5.76 6.69 -17.45
CA THR A 44 6.42 7.40 -18.56
C THR A 44 5.50 8.40 -19.27
N GLN A 45 4.22 8.41 -18.92
CA GLN A 45 3.23 9.30 -19.53
C GLN A 45 3.66 10.75 -19.34
N ARG A 46 3.77 11.46 -20.46
CA ARG A 46 4.07 12.90 -20.47
C ARG A 46 2.75 13.68 -20.48
N PRO A 47 2.74 14.91 -19.93
CA PRO A 47 1.58 15.78 -20.04
C PRO A 47 1.21 15.99 -21.51
N LEU A 48 -0.10 16.05 -21.78
CA LEU A 48 -0.60 16.36 -23.13
C LEU A 48 0.01 17.70 -23.57
N ARG A 49 0.61 17.70 -24.76
CA ARG A 49 1.11 18.95 -25.36
C ARG A 49 -0.09 19.89 -25.55
N ARG A 50 0.15 21.19 -25.38
CA ARG A 50 -0.87 22.20 -25.72
C ARG A 50 -1.29 21.98 -27.18
N PRO A 51 -2.59 22.08 -27.49
CA PRO A 51 -3.07 22.04 -28.86
C PRO A 51 -2.32 23.06 -29.72
N LEU A 52 -2.17 22.73 -31.01
CA LEU A 52 -1.58 23.64 -31.97
C LEU A 52 -2.40 24.94 -32.02
N ARG A 53 -1.71 26.08 -31.97
CA ARG A 53 -2.30 27.40 -32.15
C ARG A 53 -2.84 27.55 -33.57
N ARG A 54 -4.16 27.54 -33.72
CA ARG A 54 -4.86 27.69 -35.01
C ARG A 54 -4.92 29.14 -35.48
N ASP A 55 -4.59 30.07 -34.60
CA ASP A 55 -4.49 31.51 -34.84
C ASP A 55 -3.16 31.92 -35.48
N ILE A 56 -2.21 30.99 -35.63
CA ILE A 56 -0.95 31.20 -36.34
C ILE A 56 -1.02 30.44 -37.67
N PRO A 57 -0.89 31.12 -38.83
CA PRO A 57 -0.80 30.44 -40.12
C PRO A 57 0.38 29.46 -40.16
N TRP A 58 0.19 28.28 -40.75
CA TRP A 58 1.26 27.29 -40.90
C TRP A 58 2.24 27.72 -42.00
N GLY A 59 3.08 28.70 -41.69
CA GLY A 59 4.07 29.27 -42.61
C GLY A 59 3.51 29.54 -44.01
N ARG A 60 4.27 29.14 -45.03
CA ARG A 60 3.97 29.26 -46.45
C ARG A 60 2.93 28.26 -46.99
N PHE A 61 2.18 27.60 -46.12
CA PHE A 61 1.15 26.61 -46.48
C PHE A 61 -0.28 27.10 -46.17
N ALA A 62 -0.43 28.38 -45.86
CA ALA A 62 -1.73 29.04 -45.68
C ALA A 62 -2.00 29.98 -46.86
N GLY A 63 -2.27 29.40 -48.03
CA GLY A 63 -2.52 30.12 -49.28
C GLY A 63 -1.53 29.78 -50.38
#